data_AF-A0A447KMB7-F1
#
_entry.id   AF-A0A447KMB7-F1
#
_cell.length_a   1.000
_cell.length_b   1.000
_cell.length_c   1.000
_cell.angle_alpha   90.00
_cell.angle_beta   90.00
_cell.angle_gamma   90.00
#
_symmetry.space_group_name_H-M   'P 1'
#
loop_
_entity.id
_entity.type
_entity.pdbx_description
1 polymer ?
#
loop_
_entity_poly.entity_id
_entity_poly.type
_entity_poly.pdbx_seq_one_letter_code
_entity_poly.pdbx_strand_id
1 'polypeptide(L)'
;MRIFPELYGFVIFSEQPLLSFIKENGIEKDLLAFMTTNDEADKLTEAGIIVPIFDVSEGLYEVSLQCSTLAKNISKLGMFKSEGKLSICGMGYLADFDVEALRNREKIQDFSVPQGVFELFCAIDESNQKISLILD
;
A
#
# COMPACT_ATOMS: atom_id res chain seq x y z
N MET A 1 -3.77 -15.55 -2.57
CA MET A 1 -4.81 -14.63 -2.06
C MET A 1 -5.12 -13.62 -3.14
N ARG A 2 -6.34 -13.06 -3.17
CA ARG A 2 -6.71 -11.95 -4.06
C ARG A 2 -7.38 -10.87 -3.21
N ILE A 3 -7.06 -9.60 -3.45
CA ILE A 3 -7.56 -8.47 -2.67
C ILE A 3 -8.35 -7.50 -3.56
N PHE A 4 -9.29 -6.75 -2.97
CA PHE A 4 -10.20 -5.85 -3.69
C PHE A 4 -9.72 -4.38 -3.57
N PRO A 5 -9.73 -3.58 -4.65
CA PRO A 5 -9.38 -2.17 -4.64
C PRO A 5 -10.52 -1.34 -4.06
N GLU A 6 -10.73 -1.43 -2.74
CA GLU A 6 -11.71 -0.60 -2.04
C GLU A 6 -11.49 0.88 -2.38
N LEU A 7 -12.55 1.60 -2.74
CA LEU A 7 -12.48 2.99 -3.21
C LEU A 7 -11.61 3.19 -4.48
N TYR A 8 -11.66 2.24 -5.42
CA TYR A 8 -10.91 2.28 -6.68
C TYR A 8 -9.39 2.38 -6.50
N GLY A 9 -8.88 1.83 -5.39
CA GLY A 9 -7.46 1.92 -5.10
C GLY A 9 -6.96 0.92 -4.07
N PHE A 10 -5.64 0.83 -4.03
CA PHE A 10 -4.89 0.10 -3.02
C PHE A 10 -4.01 1.06 -2.24
N VAL A 11 -3.52 0.60 -1.10
CA VAL A 11 -2.49 1.29 -0.34
C VAL A 11 -1.39 0.32 0.03
N ILE A 12 -0.15 0.70 -0.27
CA ILE A 12 1.07 0.00 0.14
C ILE A 12 1.62 0.71 1.37
N PHE A 13 2.08 -0.03 2.37
CA PHE A 13 2.63 0.59 3.56
C PHE A 13 3.69 -0.25 4.28
N SER A 14 4.52 0.47 5.01
CA SER A 14 5.49 -0.06 5.96
C SER A 14 4.86 -0.03 7.35
N GLU A 15 4.51 -1.20 7.86
CA GLU A 15 3.62 -1.34 9.02
C GLU A 15 4.16 -0.68 10.29
N GLN A 16 5.40 -0.99 10.70
CA GLN A 16 5.93 -0.49 11.98
C GLN A 16 6.11 1.05 12.00
N PRO A 17 6.66 1.68 10.95
CA PRO A 17 6.69 3.15 10.87
C PRO A 17 5.29 3.77 10.88
N LEU A 18 4.33 3.18 10.15
CA LEU A 18 2.96 3.70 10.09
C LEU A 18 2.26 3.61 11.45
N LEU A 19 2.33 2.45 12.13
CA LEU A 19 1.74 2.27 13.45
C LEU A 19 2.37 3.18 14.50
N SER A 20 3.68 3.40 14.42
CA SER A 20 4.38 4.34 15.32
C SER A 20 3.87 5.77 15.11
N PHE A 21 3.74 6.20 13.85
CA PHE A 21 3.23 7.51 13.51
C PHE A 21 1.78 7.73 13.99
N ILE A 22 0.90 6.74 13.76
CA ILE A 22 -0.50 6.78 14.23
C ILE A 22 -0.54 6.99 15.75
N LYS A 23 0.26 6.21 16.49
CA LYS A 23 0.33 6.29 17.94
C LYS A 23 0.90 7.63 18.44
N GLU A 24 1.98 8.11 17.83
CA GLU A 24 2.66 9.35 18.23
C GLU A 24 1.79 10.59 17.99
N ASN A 25 0.98 10.58 16.94
CA ASN A 25 0.11 11.69 16.58
C ASN A 25 -1.33 11.55 17.11
N GLY A 26 -1.62 10.48 17.86
CA GLY A 26 -2.96 10.23 18.41
C GLY A 26 -4.04 10.08 17.34
N ILE A 27 -3.69 9.54 16.17
CA ILE A 27 -4.62 9.32 15.06
C ILE A 27 -5.54 8.17 15.46
N GLU A 28 -6.85 8.39 15.39
CA GLU A 28 -7.84 7.35 15.63
C GLU A 28 -7.83 6.30 14.50
N LYS A 29 -8.75 5.34 14.51
CA LYS A 29 -8.77 4.25 13.51
C LYS A 29 -9.09 4.73 12.09
N ASP A 30 -9.70 5.90 11.93
CA ASP A 30 -10.02 6.47 10.62
C ASP A 30 -8.78 7.16 10.00
N LEU A 31 -7.84 6.33 9.57
CA LEU A 31 -6.65 6.77 8.85
C LEU A 31 -7.03 7.35 7.48
N LEU A 32 -8.15 6.92 6.88
CA LEU A 32 -8.61 7.48 5.60
C LEU A 32 -8.99 8.96 5.72
N ALA A 33 -9.74 9.33 6.75
CA ALA A 33 -10.05 10.73 7.05
C ALA A 33 -8.77 11.54 7.27
N PHE A 34 -7.84 11.02 8.08
CA PHE A 34 -6.55 11.67 8.28
C PHE A 34 -5.80 11.90 6.96
N MET A 35 -5.72 10.88 6.09
CA MET A 35 -5.01 10.95 4.82
C MET A 35 -5.63 11.95 3.82
N THR A 36 -6.89 12.34 3.99
CA THR A 36 -7.61 13.21 3.05
C THR A 36 -7.82 14.64 3.54
N THR A 37 -7.71 14.88 4.85
CA THR A 37 -8.01 16.20 5.44
C THR A 37 -6.83 16.88 6.12
N ASN A 38 -5.64 16.25 6.12
CA ASN A 38 -4.50 16.74 6.87
C ASN A 38 -3.23 16.78 6.01
N ASP A 39 -2.60 17.96 5.90
CA ASP A 39 -1.34 18.17 5.16
C ASP A 39 -0.19 17.29 5.70
N GLU A 40 -0.27 16.81 6.94
CA GLU A 40 0.72 15.88 7.49
C GLU A 40 0.66 14.48 6.87
N ALA A 41 -0.43 14.14 6.18
CA ALA A 41 -0.54 12.92 5.40
C ALA A 41 0.48 12.89 4.24
N ASP A 42 0.75 14.05 3.62
CA ASP A 42 1.73 14.16 2.55
C ASP A 42 3.12 13.77 3.05
N LYS A 43 3.45 14.10 4.31
CA LYS A 43 4.73 13.70 4.95
C LYS A 43 4.88 12.19 5.03
N LEU A 44 3.80 11.43 5.24
CA LEU A 44 3.84 9.96 5.25
C LEU A 44 4.14 9.40 3.87
N THR A 45 3.55 9.99 2.83
CA THR A 45 3.77 9.58 1.44
C THR A 45 5.16 9.99 0.95
N GLU A 46 5.61 11.20 1.26
CA GLU A 46 6.98 11.66 0.97
C GLU A 46 8.05 10.83 1.70
N ALA A 47 7.77 10.41 2.94
CA ALA A 47 8.65 9.52 3.71
C ALA A 47 8.62 8.06 3.19
N GLY A 48 7.74 7.74 2.24
CA GLY A 48 7.57 6.39 1.71
C GLY A 48 7.01 5.38 2.71
N ILE A 49 6.29 5.85 3.74
CA ILE A 49 5.67 5.00 4.76
C ILE A 49 4.35 4.44 4.25
N ILE A 50 3.59 5.23 3.49
CA ILE A 50 2.31 4.87 2.89
C ILE A 50 2.24 5.39 1.46
N VAL A 51 1.95 4.51 0.50
CA VAL A 51 1.99 4.82 -0.93
C VAL A 51 0.67 4.36 -1.55
N PRO A 52 -0.21 5.29 -1.95
CA PRO A 52 -1.48 4.95 -2.59
C PRO A 52 -1.29 4.51 -4.04
N ILE A 53 -2.17 3.62 -4.51
CA ILE A 53 -2.37 3.27 -5.92
C ILE A 53 -3.81 3.65 -6.26
N PHE A 54 -3.98 4.62 -7.15
CA PHE A 54 -5.30 5.12 -7.57
C PHE A 54 -5.74 4.52 -8.91
N ASP A 55 -6.98 4.83 -9.29
CA ASP A 55 -7.58 4.52 -10.59
C ASP A 55 -7.54 3.03 -10.96
N VAL A 56 -7.76 2.16 -9.96
CA VAL A 56 -7.84 0.71 -10.16
C VAL A 56 -9.30 0.28 -10.27
N SER A 57 -9.68 -0.27 -11.42
CA SER A 57 -11.05 -0.74 -11.65
C SER A 57 -11.47 -1.83 -10.67
N GLU A 58 -12.76 -1.91 -10.35
CA GLU A 58 -13.31 -2.95 -9.48
C GLU A 58 -12.93 -4.37 -9.96
N GLY A 59 -12.50 -5.22 -9.01
CA GLY A 59 -12.06 -6.57 -9.32
C GLY A 59 -11.30 -7.22 -8.17
N LEU A 60 -11.09 -8.53 -8.23
CA LEU A 60 -10.25 -9.23 -7.27
C LEU A 60 -8.85 -9.37 -7.83
N TYR A 61 -7.88 -8.63 -7.33
CA TYR A 61 -6.53 -8.62 -7.92
C TYR A 61 -5.62 -9.63 -7.24
N GLU A 62 -4.88 -10.37 -8.06
CA GLU A 62 -3.68 -11.08 -7.61
C GLU A 62 -2.52 -10.09 -7.57
N VAL A 63 -1.92 -9.90 -6.40
CA VAL A 63 -0.75 -9.02 -6.23
C VAL A 63 0.51 -9.87 -6.12
N SER A 64 1.52 -9.50 -6.89
CA SER A 64 2.85 -10.10 -6.87
C SER A 64 3.92 -9.03 -6.68
N LEU A 65 5.04 -9.43 -6.07
CA LEU A 65 6.24 -8.61 -5.95
C LEU A 65 7.29 -9.14 -6.92
N GLN A 66 7.90 -8.27 -7.72
CA GLN A 66 8.94 -8.58 -8.69
C GLN A 66 10.20 -7.77 -8.40
N CYS A 67 11.36 -8.37 -8.64
CA CYS A 67 12.66 -7.71 -8.48
C CYS A 67 13.19 -7.10 -9.79
N SER A 68 12.38 -6.98 -10.85
CA SER A 68 12.86 -6.45 -12.14
C SER A 68 11.77 -5.77 -12.95
N THR A 69 12.16 -4.77 -13.73
CA THR A 69 11.31 -3.90 -14.56
C THR A 69 10.85 -4.53 -15.89
N LEU A 70 10.82 -5.87 -16.00
CA LEU A 70 10.40 -6.55 -17.24
C LEU A 70 8.90 -6.37 -17.58
N ALA A 71 8.12 -5.74 -16.69
CA ALA A 71 6.72 -5.41 -16.94
C ALA A 71 6.58 -4.28 -17.96
N LYS A 72 5.65 -4.43 -18.91
CA LYS A 72 5.22 -3.33 -19.79
C LYS A 72 4.28 -2.40 -19.00
N ASN A 73 4.29 -1.10 -19.31
CA ASN A 73 3.42 -0.09 -18.70
C ASN A 73 3.59 0.06 -17.17
N ILE A 74 4.84 0.19 -16.71
CA ILE A 74 5.14 0.51 -15.31
C ILE A 74 4.85 1.98 -15.01
N SER A 75 4.20 2.24 -13.88
CA SER A 75 4.01 3.57 -13.31
C SER A 75 4.86 3.71 -12.05
N LYS A 76 5.60 4.80 -11.93
CA LYS A 76 6.32 5.14 -10.70
C LYS A 76 5.31 5.62 -9.66
N LEU A 77 5.29 4.95 -8.51
CA LEU A 77 4.42 5.33 -7.38
C LEU A 77 5.11 6.30 -6.43
N GLY A 78 6.43 6.18 -6.25
CA GLY A 78 7.20 7.05 -5.36
C GLY A 78 8.33 6.31 -4.67
N MET A 79 8.74 6.83 -3.50
CA MET A 79 9.69 6.15 -2.63
C MET A 79 8.94 5.23 -1.67
N PHE A 80 9.54 4.09 -1.32
CA PHE A 80 9.04 3.19 -0.28
C PHE A 80 10.14 2.89 0.73
N LYS A 81 9.86 3.11 2.02
CA LYS A 81 10.77 2.80 3.12
C LYS A 81 10.39 1.49 3.77
N SER A 82 11.16 0.45 3.47
CA SER A 82 10.96 -0.90 3.99
C SER A 82 11.72 -1.14 5.30
N GLU A 83 11.02 -1.65 6.30
CA GLU A 83 11.60 -2.22 7.53
C GLU A 83 11.70 -3.76 7.47
N GLY A 84 11.63 -4.35 6.26
CA GLY A 84 11.72 -5.79 6.02
C GLY A 84 10.41 -6.42 5.53
N LYS A 85 9.34 -5.63 5.47
CA LYS A 85 8.01 -6.05 5.04
C LYS A 85 7.33 -4.95 4.25
N LEU A 86 6.64 -5.34 3.18
CA LEU A 86 5.71 -4.51 2.42
C LEU A 86 4.31 -5.10 2.60
N SER A 87 3.37 -4.28 3.06
CA SER A 87 1.97 -4.67 3.22
C SER A 87 1.11 -3.91 2.22
N ILE A 88 0.07 -4.55 1.66
CA ILE A 88 -0.89 -3.92 0.75
C ILE A 88 -2.32 -4.34 1.08
N CYS A 89 -3.26 -3.39 1.07
CA CYS A 89 -4.70 -3.64 1.17
C CYS A 89 -5.50 -2.64 0.33
N GLY A 90 -6.81 -2.87 0.20
CA GLY A 90 -7.73 -1.91 -0.44
C GLY A 90 -7.80 -0.60 0.36
N MET A 91 -7.89 0.53 -0.34
CA MET A 91 -7.79 1.87 0.26
C MET A 91 -8.91 2.17 1.27
N GLY A 92 -10.13 1.69 1.02
CA GLY A 92 -11.26 1.85 1.94
C GLY A 92 -11.08 1.19 3.31
N TYR A 93 -10.17 0.22 3.47
CA TYR A 93 -9.87 -0.35 4.78
C TYR A 93 -9.12 0.61 5.72
N LEU A 94 -8.64 1.75 5.20
CA LEU A 94 -8.06 2.81 6.02
C LEU A 94 -9.10 3.52 6.90
N ALA A 95 -10.41 3.41 6.61
CA ALA A 95 -11.46 4.06 7.41
C ALA A 95 -11.68 3.42 8.80
N ASP A 96 -11.25 2.16 8.99
CA ASP A 96 -11.21 1.47 10.28
C ASP A 96 -9.93 0.62 10.32
N PHE A 97 -8.79 1.32 10.33
CA PHE A 97 -7.48 0.70 10.16
C PHE A 97 -7.05 -0.06 11.43
N ASP A 98 -7.08 -1.38 11.30
CA ASP A 98 -6.58 -2.33 12.29
C ASP A 98 -5.87 -3.47 11.56
N VAL A 99 -4.54 -3.43 11.55
CA VAL A 99 -3.70 -4.34 10.77
C VAL A 99 -3.97 -5.81 11.14
N GLU A 100 -4.13 -6.12 12.42
CA GLU A 100 -4.37 -7.49 12.87
C GLU A 100 -5.76 -7.97 12.47
N ALA A 101 -6.78 -7.13 12.61
CA ALA A 101 -8.14 -7.46 12.15
C ALA A 101 -8.19 -7.68 10.63
N LEU A 102 -7.50 -6.83 9.86
CA LEU A 102 -7.43 -6.94 8.40
C LEU A 102 -6.67 -8.19 7.96
N ARG A 103 -5.57 -8.54 8.63
CA ARG A 103 -4.80 -9.77 8.37
C ARG A 103 -5.64 -11.02 8.68
N ASN A 104 -6.34 -11.04 9.82
CA ASN A 104 -7.24 -12.14 10.20
C ASN A 104 -8.41 -12.34 9.23
N ARG A 105 -8.81 -11.28 8.51
CA ARG A 105 -9.87 -11.31 7.50
C ARG A 105 -9.34 -11.47 6.07
N GLU A 106 -8.04 -11.74 5.91
CA GLU A 106 -7.38 -11.90 4.61
C GLU A 106 -7.53 -10.67 3.69
N LYS A 107 -7.50 -9.47 4.29
CA LYS A 107 -7.64 -8.17 3.58
C LYS A 107 -6.31 -7.46 3.33
N ILE A 108 -5.24 -7.89 3.98
CA ILE A 108 -3.87 -7.43 3.76
C ILE A 108 -3.06 -8.57 3.15
N GLN A 109 -2.27 -8.24 2.13
CA GLN A 109 -1.19 -9.09 1.63
C GLN A 109 0.16 -8.56 2.09
N ASP A 110 0.99 -9.45 2.63
CA ASP A 110 2.33 -9.14 3.11
C ASP A 110 3.39 -9.77 2.19
N PHE A 111 4.49 -9.04 1.96
CA PHE A 111 5.66 -9.50 1.23
C PHE A 111 6.92 -9.25 2.05
N SER A 112 7.79 -10.25 2.14
CA SER A 112 9.14 -10.08 2.68
C SER A 112 10.00 -9.34 1.66
N VAL A 113 10.63 -8.24 2.08
CA VAL A 113 11.44 -7.36 1.23
C VAL A 113 12.71 -6.96 1.98
N PRO A 114 13.80 -6.58 1.30
CA PRO A 114 14.99 -6.07 1.99
C PRO A 114 14.67 -4.79 2.77
N GLN A 115 15.42 -4.54 3.84
CA GLN A 115 15.37 -3.26 4.54
C GLN A 115 16.06 -2.19 3.70
N GLY A 116 15.49 -0.98 3.68
CA GLY A 116 16.06 0.12 2.91
C GLY A 116 15.00 1.05 2.33
N VAL A 117 15.45 1.94 1.44
CA VAL A 117 14.62 2.87 0.71
C VAL A 117 14.71 2.51 -0.77
N PHE A 118 13.57 2.32 -1.41
CA PHE A 118 13.45 1.83 -2.78
C PHE A 118 12.57 2.76 -3.60
N GLU A 119 12.83 2.87 -4.88
CA GLU A 119 11.83 3.36 -5.81
C GLU A 119 10.78 2.26 -6.01
N LEU A 120 9.51 2.62 -5.83
CA LEU A 120 8.39 1.70 -5.95
C LEU A 120 7.64 1.98 -7.25
N PHE A 121 7.49 0.94 -8.06
CA PHE A 121 6.72 0.95 -9.30
C PHE A 121 5.59 -0.06 -9.24
N CYS A 122 4.59 0.17 -10.08
CA CYS A 122 3.45 -0.72 -10.24
C CYS A 122 3.13 -0.93 -11.71
N ALA A 123 2.80 -2.16 -12.08
CA ALA A 123 2.14 -2.48 -13.34
C ALA A 123 0.79 -3.14 -13.03
N ILE A 124 -0.27 -2.62 -13.66
CA ILE A 124 -1.64 -3.10 -13.49
C ILE A 124 -2.12 -3.71 -14.81
N ASP A 125 -2.53 -4.97 -14.75
CA ASP A 125 -3.20 -5.68 -15.84
C ASP A 125 -4.65 -5.94 -15.40
N GLU A 126 -5.53 -4.99 -15.72
CA GLU A 126 -6.95 -5.05 -15.36
C GLU A 126 -7.68 -6.21 -16.07
N SER A 127 -7.25 -6.57 -17.28
CA SER A 127 -7.87 -7.66 -18.05
C SER A 127 -7.69 -9.01 -17.36
N ASN A 128 -6.53 -9.22 -16.73
CA ASN A 128 -6.24 -10.43 -15.96
C ASN A 128 -6.37 -10.24 -14.44
N GLN A 129 -6.76 -9.04 -13.98
CA GLN A 129 -6.82 -8.65 -12.58
C GLN A 129 -5.52 -8.97 -11.83
N LYS A 130 -4.39 -8.48 -12.36
CA LYS A 130 -3.05 -8.66 -11.77
C LYS A 130 -2.38 -7.32 -11.47
N ILE A 131 -1.72 -7.26 -10.33
CA ILE A 131 -0.83 -6.17 -9.94
C ILE A 131 0.57 -6.73 -9.72
N SER A 132 1.55 -6.06 -10.31
CA SER A 132 2.97 -6.35 -10.09
C SER A 132 3.63 -5.13 -9.45
N LEU A 133 4.10 -5.31 -8.22
CA LEU A 133 4.88 -4.32 -7.48
C LEU A 133 6.36 -4.56 -7.76
N ILE A 134 7.12 -3.50 -7.98
CA ILE A 134 8.56 -3.58 -8.28
C ILE A 134 9.29 -2.61 -7.35
N LEU A 135 10.34 -3.11 -6.68
CA LEU A 135 11.25 -2.33 -5.85
C LEU A 135 12.62 -2.26 -6.55
N ASP A 136 13.13 -1.04 -6.78
CA ASP A 136 14.45 -0.75 -7.37
C ASP A 136 15.31 0.07 -6.39
#